data_AF-A0AAN8F2U8-F1
#
_entry.id   AF-A0AAN8F2U8-F1
#
_cell.length_a   1.000
_cell.length_b   1.000
_cell.length_c   1.000
_cell.angle_alpha   90.00
_cell.angle_beta   90.00
_cell.angle_gamma   90.00
#
_symmetry.space_group_name_H-M   'P 1'
#
loop_
_entity.id
_entity.type
_entity.pdbx_description
1 polymer ?
#
loop_
_entity_poly.entity_id
_entity_poly.type
_entity_poly.pdbx_seq_one_letter_code
_entity_poly.pdbx_strand_id
1 'polypeptide(L)'
;MKFTIIVFIFAVAAAVPDCYLPFLLATGACKSENDCSSGACIYSINRLQRVCCVPKTGAVQPVCSSGKPSAMPLLCDPQSEADSCPDDYECRESSTEFEKIADEPNYLCCR
;
A
#
# COMPACT_ATOMS: atom_id res chain seq x y z
N MET A 1 -30.07 32.71 -28.00
CA MET A 1 -29.63 32.13 -26.71
C MET A 1 -28.38 31.31 -26.99
N LYS A 2 -27.20 31.73 -26.52
CA LYS A 2 -25.94 30.99 -26.68
C LYS A 2 -25.64 30.29 -25.36
N PHE A 3 -25.74 28.95 -25.35
CA PHE A 3 -25.32 28.12 -24.22
C PHE A 3 -23.82 27.87 -24.31
N THR A 4 -23.06 28.57 -23.47
CA THR A 4 -21.63 28.31 -23.31
C THR A 4 -21.46 27.19 -22.30
N ILE A 5 -21.14 25.98 -22.77
CA ILE A 5 -20.82 24.84 -21.92
C ILE A 5 -19.36 24.99 -21.48
N ILE A 6 -19.13 25.31 -20.21
CA ILE A 6 -17.80 25.35 -19.60
C ILE A 6 -17.47 23.93 -19.15
N VAL A 7 -16.55 23.28 -19.85
CA VAL A 7 -16.00 21.97 -19.46
C VAL A 7 -14.87 22.21 -18.46
N PHE A 8 -15.13 21.97 -17.17
CA PHE A 8 -14.10 21.94 -16.13
C PHE A 8 -13.38 20.58 -16.20
N ILE A 9 -12.18 20.57 -16.79
CA ILE A 9 -11.29 19.41 -16.76
C ILE A 9 -10.60 19.42 -15.40
N PHE A 10 -11.09 18.62 -14.45
CA PHE A 10 -10.37 18.33 -13.21
C PHE A 10 -9.21 17.38 -13.53
N ALA A 11 -8.01 17.94 -13.69
CA ALA A 11 -6.79 17.16 -13.66
C ALA A 11 -6.56 16.70 -12.21
N VAL A 12 -6.93 15.46 -11.88
CA VAL A 12 -6.47 14.83 -10.65
C VAL A 12 -4.98 14.56 -10.80
N ALA A 13 -4.16 15.42 -10.20
CA ALA A 13 -2.75 15.09 -10.00
C ALA A 13 -2.72 13.85 -9.10
N ALA A 14 -2.42 12.68 -9.67
CA ALA A 14 -2.14 11.49 -8.90
C ALA A 14 -0.86 11.76 -8.09
N ALA A 15 -1.02 12.29 -6.88
CA ALA A 15 0.10 12.49 -5.98
C ALA A 15 0.64 11.10 -5.62
N VAL A 16 1.94 10.89 -5.85
CA VAL A 16 2.61 9.66 -5.43
C VAL A 16 2.48 9.58 -3.90
N PRO A 17 1.83 8.54 -3.35
CA PRO A 17 1.63 8.43 -1.92
C PRO A 17 2.98 8.30 -1.21
N ASP A 18 3.07 8.82 0.02
CA ASP A 18 4.30 8.77 0.83
C ASP A 18 4.80 7.33 1.07
N CYS A 19 3.91 6.34 1.00
CA CYS A 19 4.16 4.95 1.36
C CYS A 19 4.03 3.96 0.19
N TYR A 20 4.09 4.45 -1.06
CA TYR A 20 3.88 3.70 -2.31
C TYR A 20 2.47 3.10 -2.49
N LEU A 21 1.94 2.43 -1.48
CA LEU A 21 0.64 1.78 -1.51
C LEU A 21 -0.43 2.64 -0.84
N PRO A 22 -1.61 2.80 -1.46
CA PRO A 22 -2.65 3.69 -0.97
C PRO A 22 -3.24 3.27 0.38
N PHE A 23 -3.22 1.99 0.72
CA PHE A 23 -3.66 1.52 2.04
C PHE A 23 -2.64 1.73 3.17
N LEU A 24 -1.46 2.26 2.88
CA LEU A 24 -0.45 2.63 3.87
C LEU A 24 -0.53 4.13 4.21
N LEU A 25 -0.24 4.46 5.46
CA LEU A 25 -0.21 5.81 5.99
C LEU A 25 1.19 6.14 6.51
N ALA A 26 1.74 7.27 6.05
CA ALA A 26 3.00 7.80 6.56
C ALA A 26 2.78 8.48 7.91
N THR A 27 3.53 8.02 8.91
CA THR A 27 3.45 8.52 10.28
C THR A 27 4.69 9.36 10.63
N GLY A 28 5.53 8.87 11.55
CA GLY A 28 6.75 9.53 12.02
C GLY A 28 7.96 9.25 11.14
N ALA A 29 9.04 10.01 11.35
CA ALA A 29 10.33 9.74 10.71
C ALA A 29 11.02 8.52 11.35
N CYS A 30 11.80 7.80 10.55
CA CYS A 30 12.53 6.61 11.00
C CYS A 30 13.95 6.57 10.40
N LYS A 31 14.85 5.82 11.01
CA LYS A 31 16.18 5.53 10.46
C LYS A 31 16.31 4.05 10.07
N SER A 32 15.59 3.18 10.77
CA SER A 32 15.55 1.74 10.61
C SER A 32 14.14 1.20 10.88
N GLU A 33 13.90 -0.06 10.52
CA GLU A 33 12.60 -0.73 10.75
C GLU A 33 12.23 -0.80 12.23
N ASN A 34 13.21 -0.90 13.13
CA ASN A 34 13.00 -0.95 14.58
C ASN A 34 12.44 0.36 15.18
N ASP A 35 12.53 1.47 14.43
CA ASP A 35 11.95 2.74 14.85
C ASP A 35 10.43 2.78 14.64
N CYS A 36 9.88 1.85 13.87
CA CYS A 36 8.45 1.75 13.57
C CYS A 36 7.80 0.73 14.50
N SER A 37 6.79 1.17 15.26
CA SER A 37 6.00 0.29 16.15
C SER A 37 5.24 -0.81 15.40
N SER A 38 4.97 -0.56 14.11
CA SER A 38 4.40 -1.51 13.15
C SER A 38 4.77 -1.03 11.74
N GLY A 39 4.69 -1.92 10.75
CA GLY A 39 4.96 -1.57 9.35
C GLY A 39 6.46 -1.42 9.03
N ALA A 40 6.77 -0.61 8.02
CA ALA A 40 8.12 -0.53 7.46
C ALA A 40 8.65 0.91 7.36
N CYS A 41 9.98 1.04 7.41
CA CYS A 41 10.68 2.31 7.31
C CYS A 41 11.10 2.62 5.86
N ILE A 42 10.31 3.46 5.19
CA ILE A 42 10.41 3.75 3.74
C ILE A 42 10.86 5.18 3.48
N TYR A 43 11.62 5.43 2.42
CA TYR A 43 11.93 6.78 1.97
C TYR A 43 10.73 7.43 1.24
N SER A 44 10.13 8.47 1.82
CA SER A 44 9.12 9.29 1.16
C SER A 44 9.79 10.37 0.31
N ILE A 45 9.45 10.40 -0.98
CA ILE A 45 9.92 11.42 -1.92
C ILE A 45 9.29 12.77 -1.62
N ASN A 46 8.01 12.83 -1.25
CA ASN A 46 7.33 14.10 -0.96
C ASN A 46 7.90 14.79 0.28
N ARG A 47 8.34 13.99 1.28
CA ARG A 47 8.91 14.51 2.53
C ARG A 47 10.44 14.55 2.52
N LEU A 48 11.08 14.02 1.48
CA LEU A 48 12.53 13.89 1.33
C LEU A 48 13.23 13.23 2.53
N GLN A 49 12.54 12.31 3.20
CA GLN A 49 13.02 11.63 4.40
C GLN A 49 12.40 10.23 4.56
N ARG A 50 13.01 9.40 5.40
CA ARG A 50 12.45 8.10 5.77
C ARG A 50 11.32 8.26 6.77
N VAL A 51 10.20 7.58 6.53
CA VAL A 51 8.99 7.59 7.37
C VAL A 51 8.50 6.17 7.63
N CYS A 52 7.85 5.98 8.78
CA CYS A 52 7.15 4.75 9.09
C CYS A 52 5.82 4.69 8.32
N CYS A 53 5.70 3.67 7.50
CA CYS A 53 4.52 3.37 6.71
C CYS A 53 3.76 2.22 7.36
N VAL A 54 2.61 2.55 7.92
CA VAL A 54 1.76 1.61 8.66
C VAL A 54 0.45 1.40 7.92
N PRO A 55 -0.19 0.22 8.03
CA PRO A 55 -1.52 0.03 7.47
C PRO A 55 -2.52 1.05 8.04
N LYS A 56 -3.33 1.64 7.15
CA LYS A 56 -4.48 2.48 7.55
C LYS A 56 -5.43 1.67 8.44
N THR A 57 -6.19 2.37 9.28
CA THR A 57 -7.27 1.73 10.05
C THR A 57 -8.23 1.00 9.10
N GLY A 58 -8.41 -0.31 9.32
CA GLY A 58 -9.24 -1.15 8.48
C GLY A 58 -8.53 -1.89 7.34
N ALA A 59 -7.26 -1.54 7.04
CA ALA A 59 -6.42 -2.29 6.10
C ALA A 59 -5.67 -3.41 6.84
N VAL A 60 -6.41 -4.41 7.32
CA VAL A 60 -5.86 -5.54 8.08
C VAL A 60 -5.23 -6.54 7.11
N GLN A 61 -3.92 -6.76 7.25
CA GLN A 61 -3.19 -7.76 6.48
C GLN A 61 -3.80 -9.18 6.67
N PRO A 62 -3.64 -10.09 5.69
CA PRO A 62 -4.05 -11.48 5.83
C PRO A 62 -3.42 -12.16 7.06
N VAL A 63 -4.13 -13.17 7.58
CA VAL A 63 -3.57 -14.05 8.61
C VAL A 63 -2.61 -15.02 7.92
N CYS A 64 -1.31 -14.84 8.15
CA CYS A 64 -0.28 -15.68 7.57
C CYS A 64 -0.10 -16.99 8.34
N SER A 65 0.39 -18.02 7.64
CA SER A 65 0.72 -19.33 8.21
C SER A 65 1.74 -19.23 9.36
N SER A 66 2.74 -18.34 9.27
CA SER A 66 3.69 -18.12 10.38
C SER A 66 3.16 -17.22 11.51
N GLY A 67 1.96 -16.65 11.33
CA GLY A 67 1.35 -15.70 12.25
C GLY A 67 2.00 -14.30 12.24
N LYS A 68 2.97 -14.05 11.36
CA LYS A 68 3.65 -12.76 11.25
C LYS A 68 3.27 -12.05 9.94
N PRO A 69 2.48 -10.96 10.00
CA PRO A 69 2.27 -10.12 8.82
C PRO A 69 3.61 -9.65 8.27
N SER A 70 3.71 -9.51 6.95
CA SER A 70 4.92 -8.98 6.31
C SER A 70 5.17 -7.57 6.85
N ALA A 71 6.43 -7.27 7.20
CA ALA A 71 6.83 -5.94 7.62
C ALA A 71 6.43 -4.88 6.58
N MET A 72 6.48 -5.27 5.30
CA MET A 72 5.89 -4.55 4.18
C MET A 72 4.79 -5.37 3.53
N PRO A 73 3.52 -4.96 3.61
CA PRO A 73 2.46 -5.59 2.83
C PRO A 73 2.73 -5.32 1.34
N LEU A 74 3.07 -6.35 0.59
CA LEU A 74 3.25 -6.29 -0.86
C LEU A 74 1.98 -6.83 -1.50
N LEU A 75 1.49 -6.15 -2.54
CA LEU A 75 0.44 -6.68 -3.40
C LEU A 75 0.99 -7.88 -4.18
N CYS A 76 0.11 -8.86 -4.40
CA CYS A 76 0.38 -10.00 -5.24
C CYS A 76 -0.89 -10.41 -5.96
N ASP A 77 -0.77 -11.14 -7.05
CA ASP A 77 -1.89 -11.72 -7.77
C ASP A 77 -1.64 -13.21 -7.96
N PRO A 78 -2.44 -14.12 -7.37
CA PRO A 78 -2.26 -15.55 -7.57
C PRO A 78 -2.50 -16.01 -9.02
N GLN A 79 -3.05 -15.16 -9.88
CA GLN A 79 -3.27 -15.42 -11.31
C GLN A 79 -2.18 -14.80 -12.20
N SER A 80 -1.24 -14.04 -11.63
CA SER A 80 -0.15 -13.35 -12.36
C SER A 80 1.19 -13.95 -11.97
N GLU A 81 1.95 -14.42 -12.95
CA GLU A 81 3.35 -14.83 -12.73
C GLU A 81 4.26 -13.63 -12.42
N ALA A 82 3.84 -12.41 -12.81
CA ALA A 82 4.61 -11.18 -12.60
C ALA A 82 4.46 -10.63 -11.18
N ASP A 83 3.30 -10.82 -10.56
CA ASP A 83 2.97 -10.29 -9.23
C ASP A 83 3.10 -11.37 -8.15
N SER A 84 4.26 -12.04 -8.20
CA SER A 84 4.62 -13.12 -7.29
C SER A 84 5.23 -12.59 -5.99
N CYS A 85 5.02 -13.32 -4.89
CA CYS A 85 5.65 -13.01 -3.62
C CYS A 85 7.13 -13.43 -3.58
N PRO A 86 7.96 -12.77 -2.74
CA PRO A 86 9.34 -13.20 -2.50
C PRO A 86 9.42 -14.63 -1.95
N ASP A 87 10.61 -15.24 -2.03
CA ASP A 87 10.88 -16.55 -1.43
C ASP A 87 10.48 -16.59 0.05
N ASP A 88 9.88 -17.70 0.48
CA ASP A 88 9.27 -17.92 1.81
C ASP A 88 7.99 -17.12 2.11
N TYR A 89 7.38 -16.44 1.13
CA TYR A 89 6.08 -15.78 1.29
C TYR A 89 5.01 -16.46 0.42
N GLU A 90 3.79 -16.47 0.92
CA GLU A 90 2.58 -16.95 0.24
C GLU A 90 1.70 -15.76 -0.13
N CYS A 91 1.16 -15.77 -1.35
CA CYS A 91 0.14 -14.80 -1.75
C CYS A 91 -1.21 -15.23 -1.17
N ARG A 92 -1.79 -14.42 -0.29
CA ARG A 92 -3.04 -14.72 0.41
C ARG A 92 -4.06 -13.62 0.26
N GLU A 93 -5.33 -14.01 0.18
CA GLU A 93 -6.44 -13.07 0.17
C GLU A 93 -6.50 -12.31 1.49
N SER A 94 -6.59 -10.99 1.41
CA SER A 94 -6.66 -10.13 2.57
C SER A 94 -7.97 -10.32 3.32
N SER A 95 -7.90 -10.29 4.65
CA SER A 95 -9.08 -10.41 5.53
C SER A 95 -10.03 -9.22 5.44
N THR A 96 -9.56 -8.10 4.89
CA THR A 96 -10.31 -6.86 4.72
C THR A 96 -10.11 -6.29 3.33
N GLU A 97 -11.11 -5.56 2.85
CA GLU A 97 -11.00 -4.73 1.64
C GLU A 97 -10.24 -3.45 1.99
N PHE A 98 -9.00 -3.35 1.51
CA PHE A 98 -8.19 -2.15 1.69
C PHE A 98 -8.24 -1.25 0.45
N GLU A 99 -7.93 0.03 0.64
CA GLU A 99 -7.85 1.03 -0.44
C GLU A 99 -6.72 0.64 -1.41
N LYS A 100 -7.06 0.42 -2.68
CA LYS A 100 -6.16 -0.02 -3.76
C LYS A 100 -6.54 0.64 -5.08
N ILE A 101 -5.64 0.57 -6.06
CA ILE A 101 -5.93 1.07 -7.42
C ILE A 101 -7.00 0.14 -8.04
N ALA A 102 -7.80 0.69 -8.95
CA ALA A 102 -8.77 -0.12 -9.69
C ALA A 102 -8.06 -1.30 -10.37
N ASP A 103 -8.71 -2.46 -10.36
CA ASP A 103 -8.23 -3.74 -10.92
C ASP A 103 -7.08 -4.42 -10.16
N GLU A 104 -6.55 -3.82 -9.09
CA GLU A 104 -5.64 -4.55 -8.19
C GLU A 104 -6.41 -5.60 -7.37
N PRO A 105 -5.90 -6.84 -7.28
CA PRO A 105 -6.54 -7.90 -6.53
C PRO A 105 -6.43 -7.66 -5.02
N ASN A 106 -7.37 -8.22 -4.25
CA ASN A 106 -7.38 -8.08 -2.78
C ASN A 106 -6.44 -9.09 -2.09
N TYR A 107 -5.21 -9.19 -2.57
CA TYR A 107 -4.23 -10.20 -2.14
C TYR A 107 -2.93 -9.53 -1.71
N LEU A 108 -2.31 -10.08 -0.66
CA LEU A 108 -1.07 -9.59 -0.10
C LEU A 108 -0.10 -10.74 0.19
N CYS A 109 1.19 -10.47 0.04
CA CYS A 109 2.25 -11.39 0.45
C CYS A 109 2.31 -11.50 1.97
N CYS A 110 2.36 -12.74 2.43
CA CYS A 110 2.27 -13.14 3.83
C CYS A 110 3.31 -14.22 4.13
N ARG A 111 3.92 -14.23 5.32
CA ARG A 111 4.81 -15.31 5.75
C ARG A 111 4.20 -16.05 6.92
#